data_AF-A0A2S3QLV3-F1
#
_entry.id   AF-A0A2S3QLV3-F1
#
_cell.length_a   1.000
_cell.length_b   1.000
_cell.length_c   1.000
_cell.angle_alpha   90.00
_cell.angle_beta   90.00
_cell.angle_gamma   90.00
#
_symmetry.space_group_name_H-M   'P 1'
#
loop_
_entity.id
_entity.type
_entity.pdbx_description
1 polymer ?
#
loop_
_entity_poly.entity_id
_entity_poly.type
_entity_poly.pdbx_seq_one_letter_code
_entity_poly.pdbx_strand_id
1 'polypeptide(L)'
;MFSLVVEAATLPPAARAAALAALAPGLLAPDTVLCTGLVRLDVPEAVVPTLAHAGAEPLREAMARSARLSTALATILAQDPAPRVVAALIANPRTPGAVLAQVAGRADLSPLLLAALREHPHCSAALSAQIQARLRAMSA
;
A
#
# COMPACT_ATOMS: atom_id res chain seq x y z
N MET A 1 -11.30 -13.64 -4.11
CA MET A 1 -9.97 -14.02 -3.59
C MET A 1 -8.98 -12.94 -4.00
N PHE A 2 -8.28 -12.33 -3.04
CA PHE A 2 -7.38 -11.19 -3.23
C PHE A 2 -5.94 -11.66 -3.07
N SER A 3 -5.18 -11.70 -4.17
CA SER A 3 -3.79 -12.17 -4.14
C SER A 3 -2.84 -11.01 -3.89
N LEU A 4 -2.06 -11.12 -2.83
CA LEU A 4 -0.98 -10.20 -2.47
C LEU A 4 0.36 -10.84 -2.75
N VAL A 5 1.37 -10.03 -3.06
CA VAL A 5 2.76 -10.50 -3.14
C VAL A 5 3.55 -9.70 -2.12
N VAL A 6 4.10 -10.40 -1.12
CA VAL A 6 4.78 -9.81 0.03
C VAL A 6 6.11 -10.51 0.23
N GLU A 7 7.15 -9.78 0.59
CA GLU A 7 8.43 -10.39 0.94
C GLU A 7 8.33 -11.01 2.34
N ALA A 8 8.48 -12.34 2.43
CA ALA A 8 8.24 -13.03 3.70
C ALA A 8 9.24 -12.66 4.82
N ALA A 9 10.41 -12.13 4.47
CA ALA A 9 11.38 -11.60 5.42
C ALA A 9 10.88 -10.31 6.12
N THR A 10 9.95 -9.58 5.50
CA THR A 10 9.40 -8.32 6.04
C THR A 10 8.20 -8.55 6.95
N LEU A 11 7.58 -9.72 6.89
CA LEU A 11 6.39 -10.03 7.68
C LEU A 11 6.75 -10.32 9.14
N PRO A 12 6.05 -9.71 10.12
CA PRO A 12 6.23 -10.09 11.51
C PRO A 12 5.82 -11.56 11.73
N PRO A 13 6.42 -12.27 12.69
CA PRO A 13 6.24 -13.72 12.85
C PRO A 13 4.78 -14.13 13.01
N ALA A 14 3.95 -13.30 13.67
CA ALA A 14 2.51 -13.52 13.80
C ALA A 14 1.76 -13.40 12.45
N ALA A 15 2.10 -12.40 11.63
CA ALA A 15 1.52 -12.24 10.29
C ALA A 15 2.03 -13.31 9.32
N ARG A 16 3.29 -13.75 9.49
CA ARG A 16 3.86 -14.88 8.74
C ARG A 16 3.13 -16.18 9.08
N ALA A 17 2.86 -16.44 10.35
CA ALA A 17 2.07 -17.60 10.80
C ALA A 17 0.62 -17.53 10.30
N ALA A 18 -0.03 -16.37 10.39
CA ALA A 18 -1.39 -16.17 9.87
C ALA A 18 -1.44 -16.29 8.33
N ALA A 19 -0.43 -15.78 7.63
CA ALA A 19 -0.29 -15.91 6.18
C ALA A 19 -0.06 -17.37 5.75
N LEU A 20 0.80 -18.10 6.45
CA LEU A 20 1.04 -19.54 6.22
C LEU A 20 -0.22 -20.37 6.53
N ALA A 21 -0.92 -20.07 7.62
CA ALA A 21 -2.17 -20.73 7.98
C ALA A 21 -3.29 -20.47 6.97
N ALA A 22 -3.34 -19.25 6.39
CA ALA A 22 -4.29 -18.91 5.33
C ALA A 22 -3.92 -19.55 3.97
N LEU A 23 -2.63 -19.79 3.71
CA LEU A 23 -2.14 -20.40 2.46
C LEU A 23 -2.44 -21.89 2.35
N ALA A 24 -2.51 -22.62 3.47
CA ALA A 24 -2.95 -24.01 3.46
C ALA A 24 -3.34 -24.49 4.87
N PRO A 25 -4.62 -24.79 5.17
CA PRO A 25 -4.99 -25.48 6.41
C PRO A 25 -4.50 -26.95 6.48
N GLY A 26 -3.67 -27.41 5.54
CA GLY A 26 -3.20 -28.80 5.46
C GLY A 26 -1.74 -29.00 5.04
N LEU A 27 -0.93 -27.94 4.95
CA LEU A 27 0.48 -28.06 4.59
C LEU A 27 1.38 -27.63 5.75
N LEU A 28 1.25 -28.31 6.89
CA LEU A 28 2.19 -28.20 8.00
C LEU A 28 3.24 -29.31 7.89
N ALA A 29 4.34 -29.00 7.22
CA ALA A 29 5.63 -29.52 7.64
C ALA A 29 6.36 -28.40 8.40
N PRO A 30 6.94 -28.66 9.59
CA PRO A 30 7.56 -27.63 10.43
C PRO A 30 8.85 -27.02 9.85
N ASP A 31 9.31 -27.48 8.68
CA ASP A 31 10.60 -27.12 8.10
C ASP A 31 10.53 -26.21 6.87
N THR A 32 9.43 -25.50 6.62
CA THR A 32 9.44 -24.42 5.60
C THR A 32 10.03 -23.13 6.19
N VAL A 33 11.23 -23.27 6.73
CA VAL A 33 12.15 -22.19 7.08
C VAL A 33 12.80 -21.75 5.76
N LEU A 34 12.87 -20.43 5.52
CA LEU A 34 13.40 -19.74 4.33
C LEU A 34 12.43 -19.50 3.17
N CYS A 35 11.30 -18.84 3.43
CA CYS A 35 10.79 -17.93 2.40
C CYS A 35 11.62 -16.64 2.41
N THR A 36 12.88 -16.69 1.97
CA THR A 36 13.73 -15.52 1.67
C THR A 36 13.35 -14.91 0.31
N GLY A 37 12.06 -14.90 0.00
CA GLY A 37 11.54 -14.51 -1.30
C GLY A 37 10.11 -13.98 -1.24
N LEU A 38 9.59 -13.64 -2.42
CA LEU A 38 8.22 -13.15 -2.60
C LEU A 38 7.22 -14.28 -2.35
N VAL A 39 6.37 -14.11 -1.34
CA VAL A 39 5.26 -15.01 -1.05
C VAL A 39 3.99 -14.42 -1.66
N ARG A 40 3.29 -15.22 -2.47
CA ARG A 40 1.91 -14.91 -2.84
C ARG A 40 1.01 -15.31 -1.68
N LEU A 41 0.26 -14.37 -1.14
CA LEU A 41 -0.73 -14.59 -0.10
C LEU A 41 -2.12 -14.40 -0.69
N ASP A 42 -2.94 -15.45 -0.68
CA ASP A 42 -4.32 -15.35 -1.10
C ASP A 42 -5.22 -15.11 0.11
N VAL A 43 -5.86 -13.93 0.11
CA VAL A 43 -6.67 -13.48 1.22
C VAL A 43 -8.15 -13.45 0.82
N PRO A 44 -9.07 -13.90 1.67
CA PRO A 44 -10.50 -13.67 1.47
C PRO A 44 -10.81 -12.18 1.37
N GLU A 45 -11.67 -11.79 0.44
CA GLU A 45 -12.03 -10.38 0.23
C GLU A 45 -12.73 -9.77 1.45
N ALA A 46 -13.42 -10.59 2.24
CA ALA A 46 -14.06 -10.20 3.49
C ALA A 46 -13.09 -9.64 4.55
N VAL A 47 -11.83 -10.10 4.58
CA VAL A 47 -10.85 -9.65 5.58
C VAL A 47 -9.91 -8.55 5.05
N VAL A 48 -10.03 -8.18 3.77
CA VAL A 48 -9.25 -7.12 3.13
C VAL A 48 -9.39 -5.77 3.86
N PRO A 49 -10.59 -5.29 4.22
CA PRO A 49 -10.73 -4.04 4.97
C PRO A 49 -10.03 -4.09 6.34
N THR A 50 -10.13 -5.23 7.03
CA THR A 50 -9.49 -5.46 8.33
C THR A 50 -7.98 -5.39 8.23
N LEU A 51 -7.39 -6.00 7.18
CA LEU A 51 -5.94 -5.91 6.92
C LEU A 51 -5.52 -4.51 6.50
N ALA A 52 -6.34 -3.78 5.74
CA ALA A 52 -6.06 -2.40 5.37
C ALA A 52 -6.00 -1.47 6.60
N HIS A 53 -6.75 -1.76 7.65
CA HIS A 53 -6.72 -0.98 8.90
C HIS A 53 -5.64 -1.48 9.88
N ALA A 54 -5.69 -2.77 10.23
CA ALA A 54 -4.95 -3.35 11.34
C ALA A 54 -3.87 -4.37 10.91
N GLY A 55 -3.69 -4.58 9.61
CA GLY A 55 -2.66 -5.47 9.08
C GLY A 55 -1.25 -4.90 9.28
N ALA A 56 -0.26 -5.78 9.17
CA ALA A 56 1.14 -5.37 9.19
C ALA A 56 1.45 -4.42 8.02
N GLU A 57 2.36 -3.46 8.23
CA GLU A 57 2.78 -2.47 7.21
C GLU A 57 3.12 -3.11 5.85
N PRO A 58 3.89 -4.22 5.75
CA PRO A 58 4.20 -4.84 4.47
C PRO A 58 2.97 -5.41 3.74
N LEU A 59 1.96 -5.86 4.48
CA LEU A 59 0.69 -6.30 3.89
C LEU A 59 -0.06 -5.12 3.31
N ARG A 60 -0.18 -4.02 4.07
CA ARG A 60 -0.83 -2.79 3.59
C ARG A 60 -0.09 -2.19 2.39
N GLU A 61 1.24 -2.25 2.40
CA GLU A 61 2.07 -1.84 1.27
C GLU A 61 1.84 -2.72 0.03
N ALA A 62 1.81 -4.04 0.18
CA ALA A 62 1.49 -4.94 -0.93
C ALA A 62 0.07 -4.73 -1.45
N MET A 63 -0.89 -4.41 -0.58
CA MET A 63 -2.25 -4.03 -0.97
C MET A 63 -2.25 -2.73 -1.78
N ALA A 64 -1.46 -1.74 -1.39
CA ALA A 64 -1.30 -0.48 -2.11
C ALA A 64 -0.72 -0.67 -3.52
N ARG A 65 0.24 -1.61 -3.70
CA ARG A 65 0.80 -1.96 -5.02
C ARG A 65 -0.06 -2.92 -5.84
N SER A 66 -1.17 -3.42 -5.26
CA SER A 66 -1.95 -4.48 -5.89
C SER A 66 -2.61 -4.00 -7.18
N ALA A 67 -2.57 -4.87 -8.17
CA ALA A 67 -3.34 -4.75 -9.40
C ALA A 67 -4.86 -4.65 -9.13
N ARG A 68 -5.35 -5.16 -8.00
CA ARG A 68 -6.76 -5.20 -7.60
C ARG A 68 -7.14 -4.08 -6.62
N LEU A 69 -6.31 -3.04 -6.53
CA LEU A 69 -6.59 -1.87 -5.69
C LEU A 69 -7.96 -1.28 -6.06
N SER A 70 -8.92 -1.38 -5.14
CA SER A 70 -10.23 -0.76 -5.29
C SER A 70 -10.21 0.66 -4.73
N THR A 71 -11.11 1.53 -5.18
CA THR A 71 -11.21 2.91 -4.69
C THR A 71 -11.43 2.96 -3.17
N ALA A 72 -12.26 2.06 -2.62
CA ALA A 72 -12.50 1.98 -1.17
C ALA A 72 -11.21 1.64 -0.40
N LEU A 73 -10.45 0.64 -0.89
CA LEU A 73 -9.18 0.24 -0.29
C LEU A 73 -8.14 1.35 -0.39
N ALA A 74 -8.02 1.99 -1.55
CA ALA A 74 -7.13 3.12 -1.78
C ALA A 74 -7.44 4.29 -0.84
N THR A 75 -8.72 4.56 -0.58
CA THR A 75 -9.16 5.63 0.34
C THR A 75 -8.72 5.35 1.78
N ILE A 76 -8.79 4.09 2.22
CA ILE A 76 -8.29 3.66 3.54
C ILE A 76 -6.76 3.85 3.60
N LEU A 77 -6.03 3.33 2.62
CA LEU A 77 -4.57 3.39 2.59
C LEU A 77 -4.00 4.79 2.38
N ALA A 78 -4.78 5.71 1.80
CA ALA A 78 -4.37 7.11 1.66
C ALA A 78 -4.17 7.81 3.01
N GLN A 79 -4.81 7.32 4.06
CA GLN A 79 -4.67 7.82 5.44
C GLN A 79 -3.70 6.97 6.27
N ASP A 80 -2.97 6.02 5.66
CA ASP A 80 -2.05 5.16 6.38
C ASP A 80 -0.95 6.01 7.05
N PRO A 81 -0.63 5.76 8.33
CA PRO A 81 0.46 6.47 9.02
C PRO A 81 1.84 6.12 8.45
N ALA A 82 1.99 4.96 7.79
CA ALA A 82 3.26 4.52 7.25
C ALA A 82 3.54 5.19 5.89
N PRO A 83 4.61 5.99 5.76
CA PRO A 83 4.93 6.68 4.51
C PRO A 83 5.25 5.72 3.36
N ARG A 84 5.74 4.51 3.66
CA ARG A 84 5.98 3.46 2.66
C ARG A 84 4.70 2.98 1.98
N VAL A 85 3.62 2.83 2.76
CA VAL A 85 2.31 2.42 2.23
C VAL A 85 1.76 3.50 1.31
N VAL A 86 1.84 4.77 1.74
CA VAL A 86 1.41 5.92 0.92
C VAL A 86 2.28 6.05 -0.35
N ALA A 87 3.59 5.83 -0.25
CA ALA A 87 4.48 5.82 -1.42
C ALA A 87 4.11 4.73 -2.42
N ALA A 88 3.82 3.53 -1.93
CA ALA A 88 3.35 2.41 -2.76
C ALA A 88 2.00 2.70 -3.42
N LEU A 89 1.10 3.42 -2.72
CA LEU A 89 -0.17 3.87 -3.27
C LEU A 89 0.05 4.90 -4.39
N ILE A 90 0.93 5.87 -4.18
CA ILE A 90 1.29 6.87 -5.20
C ILE A 90 1.98 6.20 -6.40
N ALA A 91 2.82 5.20 -6.18
CA ALA A 91 3.50 4.51 -7.29
C ALA A 91 2.57 3.59 -8.09
N ASN A 92 1.38 3.26 -7.58
CA ASN A 92 0.46 2.37 -8.28
C ASN A 92 -0.34 3.15 -9.33
N PRO A 93 -0.15 2.87 -10.65
CA PRO A 93 -0.82 3.59 -11.72
C PRO A 93 -2.34 3.46 -11.71
N ARG A 94 -2.91 2.50 -10.95
CA ARG A 94 -4.35 2.31 -10.78
C ARG A 94 -4.95 3.15 -9.65
N THR A 95 -4.14 3.89 -8.91
CA THR A 95 -4.64 4.74 -7.83
C THR A 95 -5.53 5.85 -8.41
N PRO A 96 -6.81 5.94 -7.99
CA PRO A 96 -7.74 6.92 -8.53
C PRO A 96 -7.30 8.35 -8.23
N GLY A 97 -7.51 9.27 -9.18
CA GLY A 97 -7.15 10.69 -9.02
C GLY A 97 -7.77 11.37 -7.80
N ALA A 98 -8.98 10.98 -7.41
CA ALA A 98 -9.63 11.48 -6.19
C ALA A 98 -8.85 11.12 -4.92
N VAL A 99 -8.27 9.91 -4.88
CA VAL A 99 -7.44 9.47 -3.75
C VAL A 99 -6.09 10.19 -3.77
N LEU A 100 -5.50 10.42 -4.94
CA LEU A 100 -4.26 11.21 -5.05
C LEU A 100 -4.46 12.65 -4.55
N ALA A 101 -5.60 13.27 -4.84
CA ALA A 101 -5.95 14.59 -4.34
C ALA A 101 -6.07 14.61 -2.81
N GLN A 102 -6.68 13.57 -2.23
CA GLN A 102 -6.73 13.39 -0.77
C GLN A 102 -5.32 13.25 -0.17
N VAL A 103 -4.46 12.42 -0.79
CA VAL A 103 -3.07 12.25 -0.35
C VAL A 103 -2.33 13.58 -0.42
N ALA A 104 -2.38 14.32 -1.53
CA ALA A 104 -1.72 15.61 -1.68
C ALA A 104 -2.14 16.68 -0.65
N GLY A 105 -3.33 16.54 -0.06
CA GLY A 105 -3.81 17.40 1.04
C GLY A 105 -3.12 17.16 2.38
N ARG A 106 -2.44 16.03 2.58
CA ARG A 106 -1.79 15.66 3.84
C ARG A 106 -0.65 16.61 4.22
N ALA A 107 -0.61 17.06 5.47
CA ALA A 107 0.41 17.99 5.97
C ALA A 107 1.80 17.33 6.05
N ASP A 108 1.83 16.04 6.36
CA ASP A 108 3.00 15.22 6.67
C ASP A 108 3.69 14.61 5.43
N LEU A 109 3.25 14.95 4.23
CA LEU A 109 3.89 14.45 3.01
C LEU A 109 5.27 15.05 2.78
N SER A 110 6.22 14.17 2.48
CA SER A 110 7.56 14.59 2.08
C SER A 110 7.55 15.22 0.67
N PRO A 111 8.50 16.14 0.38
CA PRO A 111 8.64 16.74 -0.95
C PRO A 111 8.83 15.71 -2.07
N LEU A 112 9.48 14.58 -1.77
CA LEU A 112 9.69 13.49 -2.71
C LEU A 112 8.38 12.81 -3.11
N LEU A 113 7.47 12.58 -2.16
CA LEU A 113 6.15 12.00 -2.46
C LEU A 113 5.26 12.98 -3.22
N LEU A 114 5.37 14.28 -2.93
CA LEU A 114 4.73 15.34 -3.72
C LEU A 114 5.25 15.34 -5.16
N ALA A 115 6.55 15.20 -5.38
CA ALA A 115 7.10 15.07 -6.74
C ALA A 115 6.56 13.82 -7.45
N ALA A 116 6.54 12.67 -6.77
CA ALA A 116 5.99 11.42 -7.33
C ALA A 116 4.51 11.54 -7.71
N LEU A 117 3.70 12.23 -6.90
CA LEU A 117 2.29 12.49 -7.21
C LEU A 117 2.11 13.26 -8.52
N ARG A 118 3.03 14.17 -8.85
CA ARG A 118 2.96 14.95 -10.10
C ARG A 118 3.23 14.11 -11.34
N GLU A 119 4.11 13.12 -11.21
CA GLU A 119 4.45 12.19 -12.29
C GLU A 119 3.39 11.09 -12.47
N HIS A 120 2.40 11.04 -11.59
CA HIS A 120 1.39 10.00 -11.62
C HIS A 120 0.46 10.11 -12.86
N PRO A 121 0.10 8.98 -13.52
CA PRO A 121 -0.74 8.99 -14.73
C PRO A 121 -2.11 9.65 -14.56
N HIS A 122 -2.65 9.61 -13.34
CA HIS A 122 -3.95 10.19 -12.99
C HIS A 122 -3.85 11.56 -12.31
N CYS A 123 -2.69 12.22 -12.39
CA CYS A 123 -2.52 13.58 -11.88
C CYS A 123 -3.24 14.57 -12.80
N SER A 124 -4.22 15.29 -12.25
CA SER A 124 -4.90 16.37 -12.98
C SER A 124 -4.06 17.66 -12.96
N ALA A 125 -4.30 18.55 -13.93
CA ALA A 125 -3.62 19.85 -13.97
C ALA A 125 -3.83 20.67 -12.68
N ALA A 126 -5.04 20.61 -12.11
CA ALA A 126 -5.36 21.26 -10.84
C ALA A 126 -4.54 20.69 -9.68
N LEU A 127 -4.41 19.36 -9.60
CA LEU A 127 -3.61 18.69 -8.57
C LEU A 127 -2.13 19.04 -8.70
N SER A 128 -1.60 19.07 -9.92
CA SER A 128 -0.21 19.47 -10.18
C SER A 128 0.08 20.91 -9.74
N ALA A 129 -0.85 21.85 -10.01
CA ALA A 129 -0.74 23.23 -9.57
C ALA A 129 -0.74 23.35 -8.03
N GLN A 130 -1.62 22.60 -7.36
CA GLN A 130 -1.66 22.54 -5.89
C GLN A 130 -0.34 22.02 -5.31
N ILE A 131 0.19 20.93 -5.87
CA ILE A 131 1.47 20.36 -5.42
C ILE A 131 2.62 21.35 -5.65
N GLN A 132 2.67 22.02 -6.81
CA GLN A 132 3.69 23.04 -7.10
C GLN A 132 3.67 24.18 -6.08
N ALA A 133 2.48 24.66 -5.71
CA ALA A 133 2.32 25.72 -4.74
C ALA A 133 2.86 25.30 -3.36
N ARG A 134 2.57 24.06 -2.92
CA ARG A 134 3.13 23.52 -1.67
C ARG A 134 4.65 23.40 -1.70
N LEU A 135 5.21 22.83 -2.77
CA LEU A 135 6.67 22.69 -2.88
C LEU A 135 7.37 24.05 -2.80
N ARG A 136 6.80 25.09 -3.42
CA ARG A 136 7.32 26.46 -3.32
C ARG A 136 7.24 27.01 -1.89
N ALA A 137 6.11 26.81 -1.22
CA ALA A 137 5.92 27.27 0.16
C ALA A 137 6.85 26.57 1.16
N MET A 138 7.32 25.35 0.86
CA MET A 138 8.29 24.63 1.70
C MET A 138 9.74 25.05 1.45
N SER A 139 10.03 25.65 0.29
CA SER A 139 11.37 26.11 -0.10
C SER A 139 11.62 27.60 0.16
N ALA A 140 10.60 28.34 0.61
CA ALA A 140 10.64 29.76 0.92
C ALA A 140 10.79 29.98 2.42
#